data_AF-A0A1H8ISL8-F1
#
_entry.id   AF-A0A1H8ISL8-F1
#
_cell.length_a   1.000
_cell.length_b   1.000
_cell.length_c   1.000
_cell.angle_alpha   90.00
_cell.angle_beta   90.00
_cell.angle_gamma   90.00
#
_symmetry.space_group_name_H-M   'P 1'
#
loop_
_entity.id
_entity.type
_entity.pdbx_description
1 polymer ?
#
loop_
_entity_poly.entity_id
_entity_poly.type
_entity_poly.pdbx_seq_one_letter_code
_entity_poly.pdbx_strand_id
1 'polypeptide(L)'
;MVSWKRKLVSSGAVSDAMGPDPVGFLSYQPDGRMMALVVSSERPSANGKMPTDAEKAALFDSMLAYAGTYTFDNGRVIHHVDASWNPAWGVSDLIRPFSINGKRLVISGAPGVDPTTGEKVIYELEFRKI
;
A
#
# COMPACT_ATOMS: atom_id res chain seq x y z
N MET A 1 -3.16 8.74 4.33
CA MET A 1 -3.74 8.24 3.06
C MET A 1 -5.16 8.77 3.00
N VAL A 2 -5.67 9.05 1.80
CA VAL A 2 -7.06 9.48 1.58
C VAL A 2 -7.88 8.33 1.02
N SER A 3 -7.36 7.61 0.03
CA SER A 3 -8.03 6.45 -0.56
C SER A 3 -7.04 5.47 -1.16
N TRP A 4 -7.49 4.21 -1.31
CA TRP A 4 -6.79 3.19 -2.06
C TRP A 4 -7.79 2.30 -2.78
N LYS A 5 -7.95 2.52 -4.08
CA LYS A 5 -8.80 1.72 -4.95
C LYS A 5 -8.00 0.64 -5.64
N ARG A 6 -8.61 -0.55 -5.77
CA ARG A 6 -8.11 -1.64 -6.59
C ARG A 6 -9.09 -1.92 -7.72
N LYS A 7 -8.57 -2.04 -8.94
CA LYS A 7 -9.30 -2.48 -10.12
C LYS A 7 -8.78 -3.84 -10.57
N LEU A 8 -9.64 -4.86 -10.60
CA LEU A 8 -9.28 -6.17 -11.16
C LEU A 8 -9.03 -6.03 -12.66
N VAL A 9 -7.91 -6.58 -13.15
CA VAL A 9 -7.58 -6.56 -14.59
C VAL A 9 -8.53 -7.45 -15.40
N SER A 10 -8.98 -8.56 -14.83
CA SER A 10 -9.83 -9.55 -15.50
C SER A 10 -11.26 -9.06 -15.76
N SER A 11 -11.88 -8.41 -14.78
CA SER A 11 -13.29 -8.01 -14.84
C SER A 11 -13.50 -6.50 -14.90
N GLY A 12 -12.47 -5.71 -14.59
CA GLY A 12 -12.59 -4.26 -14.42
C GLY A 12 -13.32 -3.83 -13.15
N ALA A 13 -13.73 -4.77 -12.28
CA ALA A 13 -14.39 -4.45 -11.02
C ALA A 13 -13.49 -3.61 -10.12
N VAL A 14 -14.07 -2.57 -9.51
CA VAL A 14 -13.38 -1.63 -8.63
C VAL A 14 -13.87 -1.81 -7.20
N SER A 15 -12.95 -1.85 -6.25
CA SER A 15 -13.23 -1.92 -4.81
C SER A 15 -12.21 -1.13 -4.02
N ASP A 16 -12.48 -0.90 -2.74
CA ASP A 16 -11.49 -0.40 -1.79
C ASP A 16 -10.52 -1.52 -1.40
N ALA A 17 -9.22 -1.27 -1.54
CA ALA A 17 -8.19 -2.25 -1.22
C ALA A 17 -8.06 -2.49 0.29
N MET A 18 -8.32 -1.44 1.09
CA MET A 18 -8.13 -1.40 2.55
C MET A 18 -9.35 -0.82 3.26
N GLY A 19 -10.54 -1.03 2.70
CA GLY A 19 -11.78 -0.41 3.16
C GLY A 19 -11.86 1.11 2.88
N PRO A 20 -12.99 1.75 3.19
CA PRO A 20 -13.16 3.19 3.05
C PRO A 20 -12.30 3.94 4.09
N ASP A 21 -11.68 5.07 3.73
CA ASP A 21 -10.88 5.91 4.65
C ASP A 21 -9.75 5.17 5.42
N PRO A 22 -8.85 4.45 4.72
CA PRO A 22 -7.77 3.71 5.38
C PRO A 22 -6.73 4.63 6.02
N VAL A 23 -6.08 4.15 7.09
CA VAL A 23 -4.94 4.84 7.69
C VAL A 23 -3.67 4.36 7.02
N GLY A 24 -2.97 5.27 6.34
CA GLY A 24 -1.73 4.90 5.66
C GLY A 24 -0.75 6.04 5.46
N PHE A 25 0.54 5.68 5.46
CA PHE A 25 1.68 6.55 5.30
C PHE A 25 2.54 6.06 4.16
N LEU A 26 3.05 7.02 3.39
CA LEU A 26 4.06 6.80 2.36
C LEU A 26 5.13 7.87 2.58
N SER A 27 6.32 7.43 2.95
CA SER A 27 7.45 8.31 3.29
C SER A 27 8.59 8.07 2.33
N TYR A 28 9.18 9.16 1.83
CA TYR A 28 10.40 9.18 1.02
C TYR A 28 11.42 10.04 1.75
N GLN A 29 12.60 9.47 2.00
CA GLN A 29 13.67 10.10 2.77
C GLN A 29 14.77 10.62 1.85
N PRO A 30 15.46 11.73 2.20
CA PRO A 30 16.53 12.31 1.37
C PRO A 30 17.71 11.37 1.09
N ASP A 31 17.89 10.33 1.90
CA ASP A 31 18.93 9.32 1.73
C ASP A 31 18.52 8.17 0.79
N GLY A 32 17.39 8.30 0.08
CA GLY A 32 16.92 7.34 -0.91
C GLY A 32 16.08 6.20 -0.35
N ARG A 33 15.78 6.20 0.96
CA ARG A 33 14.91 5.20 1.58
C ARG A 33 13.44 5.56 1.46
N MET A 34 12.59 4.54 1.35
CA MET A 34 11.13 4.71 1.39
C MET A 34 10.47 3.67 2.31
N MET A 35 9.32 4.05 2.86
CA MET A 35 8.47 3.15 3.63
C MET A 35 7.00 3.38 3.29
N ALA A 36 6.24 2.29 3.20
CA ALA A 36 4.80 2.31 3.14
C ALA A 36 4.23 1.49 4.29
N LEU A 37 3.22 2.03 4.96
CA LEU A 37 2.40 1.32 5.93
C LEU A 37 0.96 1.74 5.66
N VAL A 38 0.08 0.77 5.47
CA VAL A 38 -1.36 0.99 5.40
C VAL A 38 -2.05 -0.04 6.27
N VAL A 39 -3.03 0.39 7.04
CA VAL A 39 -3.93 -0.48 7.76
C VAL A 39 -5.36 -0.25 7.27
N SER A 40 -6.11 -1.35 7.16
CA SER A 40 -7.52 -1.32 6.79
C SER A 40 -8.32 -0.44 7.75
N SER A 41 -9.35 0.24 7.25
CA SER A 41 -10.33 0.90 8.11
C SER A 41 -11.20 -0.07 8.90
N GLU A 42 -11.30 -1.31 8.42
CA GLU A 42 -11.95 -2.43 9.12
C GLU A 42 -10.96 -3.17 10.05
N ARG A 43 -9.84 -2.55 10.40
CA ARG A 43 -8.84 -3.14 11.31
C ARG A 43 -9.50 -3.55 12.63
N PRO A 44 -9.38 -4.84 13.03
CA PRO A 44 -9.94 -5.31 14.30
C PRO A 44 -9.36 -4.56 15.49
N SER A 45 -10.19 -4.36 16.52
CA SER A 45 -9.70 -3.90 17.82
C SER A 45 -9.10 -5.07 18.59
N ALA A 46 -7.96 -4.85 19.25
CA ALA A 46 -7.43 -5.79 20.23
C ALA A 46 -8.00 -5.42 21.61
N ASN A 47 -8.46 -6.43 22.37
CA ASN A 47 -8.98 -6.22 23.71
C ASN A 47 -7.86 -6.38 24.76
N GLY A 48 -7.86 -5.55 25.80
CA GLY A 48 -6.87 -5.62 26.88
C GLY A 48 -5.53 -4.92 26.55
N LYS A 49 -4.47 -5.24 27.32
CA LYS A 49 -3.17 -4.54 27.23
C LYS A 49 -2.29 -5.03 26.07
N MET A 50 -2.44 -6.30 25.68
CA MET A 50 -1.67 -6.94 24.61
C MET A 50 -2.60 -7.84 23.78
N PRO A 51 -2.47 -7.87 22.44
CA PRO A 51 -3.28 -8.76 21.61
C PRO A 51 -2.95 -10.24 21.87
N THR A 52 -4.00 -11.07 21.89
CA THR A 52 -3.91 -12.53 21.79
C THR A 52 -3.31 -12.96 20.44
N ASP A 53 -2.89 -14.21 20.30
CA ASP A 53 -2.30 -14.68 19.03
C ASP A 53 -3.31 -14.64 17.87
N ALA A 54 -4.59 -14.91 18.14
CA ALA A 54 -5.66 -14.77 17.15
C ALA A 54 -5.83 -13.29 16.72
N GLU A 55 -5.78 -12.36 17.68
CA GLU A 55 -5.85 -10.92 17.36
C GLU A 55 -4.60 -10.46 16.60
N LYS A 56 -3.40 -10.96 16.93
CA LYS A 56 -2.18 -10.64 16.17
C LYS A 56 -2.30 -11.05 14.70
N ALA A 57 -2.81 -12.25 14.42
CA ALA A 57 -3.03 -12.72 13.06
C ALA A 57 -4.02 -11.80 12.33
N ALA A 58 -5.17 -11.51 12.94
CA ALA A 58 -6.17 -10.63 12.33
C ALA A 58 -5.66 -9.19 12.09
N LEU A 59 -4.84 -8.66 13.01
CA LEU A 59 -4.18 -7.36 12.87
C LEU A 59 -3.09 -7.38 11.77
N PHE A 60 -2.42 -8.51 11.58
CA PHE A 60 -1.43 -8.69 10.53
C PHE A 60 -2.12 -8.79 9.15
N ASP A 61 -3.20 -9.55 9.04
CA ASP A 61 -3.97 -9.69 7.79
C ASP A 61 -4.64 -8.39 7.35
N SER A 62 -4.92 -7.48 8.30
CA SER A 62 -5.53 -6.18 8.01
C SER A 62 -4.52 -5.06 7.73
N MET A 63 -3.25 -5.36 7.47
CA MET A 63 -2.22 -4.37 7.15
C MET A 63 -1.42 -4.75 5.90
N LEU A 64 -0.83 -3.72 5.28
CA LEU A 64 0.22 -3.88 4.29
C LEU A 64 1.35 -2.93 4.64
N ALA A 65 2.55 -3.50 4.79
CA ALA A 65 3.75 -2.72 5.07
C ALA A 65 4.92 -3.19 4.22
N TYR A 66 5.71 -2.25 3.74
CA TYR A 66 6.99 -2.56 3.09
C TYR A 66 7.95 -1.37 3.22
N ALA A 67 9.23 -1.66 3.07
CA ALA A 67 10.30 -0.69 3.08
C ALA A 67 11.38 -1.07 2.07
N GLY A 68 12.14 -0.08 1.64
CA GLY A 68 13.30 -0.28 0.79
C GLY A 68 13.81 1.04 0.25
N THR A 69 14.21 1.06 -1.01
CA THR A 69 14.70 2.27 -1.69
C THR A 69 13.76 2.69 -2.81
N TYR A 70 14.02 3.85 -3.43
CA TYR A 70 13.24 4.30 -4.57
C TYR A 70 14.08 5.03 -5.60
N THR A 71 13.62 4.95 -6.85
CA THR A 71 14.14 5.73 -7.97
C THR A 71 13.00 6.47 -8.66
N PHE A 72 13.33 7.58 -9.32
CA PHE A 72 12.41 8.30 -10.18
C PHE A 72 12.77 8.06 -11.64
N ASP A 73 11.75 7.74 -12.44
CA ASP A 73 11.88 7.53 -13.88
C ASP A 73 10.64 8.10 -14.58
N ASN A 74 10.82 9.16 -15.38
CA ASN A 74 9.83 9.66 -16.33
C ASN A 74 8.38 9.74 -15.81
N GLY A 75 8.17 10.43 -14.68
CA GLY A 75 6.82 10.60 -14.07
C GLY A 75 6.33 9.37 -13.28
N ARG A 76 7.23 8.45 -12.97
CA ARG A 76 6.99 7.27 -12.14
C ARG A 76 7.99 7.26 -11.00
N VAL A 77 7.55 6.74 -9.86
CA VAL A 77 8.43 6.31 -8.80
C VAL A 77 8.45 4.79 -8.81
N ILE A 78 9.64 4.21 -8.71
CA ILE A 78 9.83 2.76 -8.60
C ILE A 78 10.27 2.51 -7.17
N HIS A 79 9.50 1.72 -6.42
CA HIS A 79 9.94 1.26 -5.10
C HIS A 79 10.68 -0.05 -5.29
N HIS A 80 11.93 -0.11 -4.82
CA HIS A 80 12.73 -1.33 -4.72
C HIS A 80 12.53 -1.87 -3.31
N VAL A 81 11.72 -2.92 -3.19
CA VAL A 81 11.27 -3.49 -1.92
C VAL A 81 12.35 -4.40 -1.36
N ASP A 82 12.88 -4.03 -0.19
CA ASP A 82 13.89 -4.82 0.54
C ASP A 82 13.24 -5.62 1.68
N ALA A 83 12.16 -5.10 2.27
CA ALA A 83 11.41 -5.73 3.36
C ALA A 83 9.91 -5.58 3.17
N SER A 84 9.15 -6.63 3.49
CA SER A 84 7.68 -6.69 3.38
C SER A 84 7.10 -7.34 4.64
N TRP A 85 5.90 -6.91 5.04
CA TRP A 85 5.10 -7.58 6.07
C TRP A 85 4.94 -9.07 5.75
N ASN A 86 4.75 -9.40 4.47
CA ASN A 86 4.67 -10.75 3.95
C ASN A 86 5.84 -11.00 2.95
N PRO A 87 6.90 -11.72 3.36
CA PRO A 87 8.01 -12.06 2.46
C PRO A 87 7.60 -12.91 1.25
N ALA A 88 6.51 -13.69 1.36
CA ALA A 88 6.01 -14.53 0.27
C ALA A 88 5.38 -13.71 -0.87
N TRP A 89 5.14 -12.41 -0.68
CA TRP A 89 4.67 -11.54 -1.75
C TRP A 89 5.66 -11.48 -2.93
N GLY A 90 6.97 -11.68 -2.66
CA GLY A 90 7.98 -11.93 -3.69
C GLY A 90 8.18 -10.79 -4.69
N VAL A 91 7.70 -9.59 -4.40
CA VAL A 91 7.83 -8.42 -5.27
C VAL A 91 9.13 -7.70 -4.96
N SER A 92 9.93 -7.47 -6.00
CA SER A 92 11.12 -6.62 -5.95
C SER A 92 10.79 -5.17 -6.29
N ASP A 93 10.12 -4.93 -7.43
CA ASP A 93 9.86 -3.58 -7.92
C ASP A 93 8.37 -3.25 -8.01
N LEU A 94 8.01 -2.08 -7.50
CA LEU A 94 6.67 -1.51 -7.59
C LEU A 94 6.69 -0.23 -8.42
N ILE A 95 6.13 -0.30 -9.63
CA ILE A 95 6.02 0.84 -10.53
C ILE A 95 4.79 1.66 -10.13
N ARG A 96 4.99 2.96 -9.86
CA ARG A 96 3.96 3.87 -9.37
C ARG A 96 3.97 5.16 -10.22
N PRO A 97 3.23 5.19 -11.35
CA PRO A 97 2.98 6.45 -12.05
C PRO A 97 2.25 7.40 -11.11
N PHE A 98 2.66 8.66 -11.06
CA PHE A 98 2.09 9.59 -10.10
C PHE A 98 1.93 11.01 -10.66
N SER A 99 1.08 11.78 -9.99
CA SER A 99 0.93 13.21 -10.16
C SER A 99 0.86 13.89 -8.79
N ILE A 100 1.38 15.12 -8.72
CA ILE A 100 1.32 15.94 -7.50
C ILE A 100 0.63 17.26 -7.86
N ASN A 101 -0.38 17.64 -7.08
CA ASN A 101 -1.02 18.95 -7.15
C ASN A 101 -1.09 19.55 -5.75
N GLY A 102 -0.22 20.53 -5.48
CA GLY A 102 -0.08 21.13 -4.15
C GLY A 102 0.28 20.08 -3.10
N LYS A 103 -0.64 19.84 -2.15
CA LYS A 103 -0.48 18.84 -1.09
C LYS A 103 -1.03 17.46 -1.46
N ARG A 104 -1.62 17.28 -2.64
CA ARG A 104 -2.25 16.04 -3.07
C ARG A 104 -1.29 15.24 -3.94
N LEU A 105 -0.99 14.01 -3.53
CA LEU A 105 -0.29 13.00 -4.33
C LEU A 105 -1.32 11.98 -4.80
N VAL A 106 -1.37 11.73 -6.11
CA VAL A 106 -2.16 10.65 -6.70
C VAL A 106 -1.22 9.71 -7.42
N ILE A 107 -1.21 8.44 -7.02
CA ILE A 107 -0.60 7.35 -7.79
C ILE A 107 -1.74 6.69 -8.57
N SER A 108 -1.64 6.63 -9.89
CA SER A 108 -2.67 6.08 -10.75
C SER A 108 -2.07 5.13 -11.79
N GLY A 109 -2.85 4.16 -12.25
CA GLY A 109 -2.37 3.19 -13.22
C GLY A 109 -1.24 2.30 -12.68
N ALA A 110 -1.11 2.16 -11.35
CA ALA A 110 -0.05 1.39 -10.73
C ALA A 110 -0.33 -0.11 -10.86
N PRO A 111 0.43 -0.88 -11.66
CA PRO A 111 0.23 -2.32 -11.73
C PRO A 111 0.63 -2.99 -10.42
N GLY A 112 -0.04 -4.11 -10.13
CA GLY A 112 0.27 -4.95 -8.99
C GLY A 112 -0.31 -6.35 -9.12
N VAL A 113 0.16 -7.22 -8.23
CA VAL A 113 -0.47 -8.49 -7.90
C VAL A 113 -0.96 -8.36 -6.47
N ASP A 114 -2.25 -8.59 -6.26
CA ASP A 114 -2.85 -8.54 -4.93
C ASP A 114 -2.17 -9.61 -4.05
N PRO A 115 -1.55 -9.22 -2.91
CA PRO A 115 -0.81 -10.15 -2.08
C PRO A 115 -1.69 -11.20 -1.39
N THR A 116 -3.00 -10.94 -1.30
CA THR A 116 -3.96 -11.82 -0.64
C THR A 116 -4.60 -12.78 -1.64
N THR A 117 -5.00 -12.30 -2.82
CA THR A 117 -5.72 -13.13 -3.81
C THR A 117 -4.84 -13.63 -4.96
N GLY A 118 -3.66 -13.06 -5.16
CA GLY A 118 -2.79 -13.35 -6.32
C GLY A 118 -3.30 -12.79 -7.64
N GLU A 119 -4.38 -12.00 -7.62
CA GLU A 119 -4.98 -11.44 -8.84
C GLU A 119 -4.19 -10.25 -9.38
N LYS A 120 -4.15 -10.10 -10.70
CA LYS A 120 -3.60 -8.90 -11.34
C LYS A 120 -4.54 -7.72 -11.15
N VAL A 121 -4.00 -6.62 -10.66
CA VAL A 121 -4.74 -5.41 -10.32
C VAL A 121 -4.05 -4.15 -10.81
N ILE A 122 -4.85 -3.11 -11.00
CA ILE A 122 -4.38 -1.73 -11.13
C ILE A 122 -4.83 -0.97 -9.90
N TYR A 123 -3.88 -0.35 -9.20
CA TYR A 123 -4.15 0.46 -8.03
C TYR A 123 -4.22 1.95 -8.37
N GLU A 124 -5.10 2.64 -7.64
CA GLU A 124 -5.11 4.09 -7.52
C GLU A 124 -5.05 4.45 -6.03
N LEU A 125 -4.07 5.29 -5.67
CA LEU A 125 -3.83 5.69 -4.29
C LEU A 125 -3.81 7.21 -4.20
N GLU A 126 -4.45 7.74 -3.18
CA GLU A 126 -4.41 9.17 -2.88
C GLU A 126 -3.81 9.42 -1.50
N PHE A 127 -2.89 10.38 -1.43
CA PHE A 127 -2.29 10.86 -0.19
C PHE A 127 -2.35 12.38 -0.11
N ARG A 128 -2.41 12.88 1.12
CA ARG A 128 -2.26 14.30 1.44
C ARG A 128 -0.99 14.49 2.24
N LYS A 129 -0.12 15.39 1.79
CA LYS A 129 1.10 15.79 2.50
C LYS A 129 0.72 16.49 3.80
N ILE A 130 1.35 16.07 4.90
CA ILE A 130 1.30 16.70 6.23
C ILE A 130 2.42 17.72 6.37
#